data_AF-A0A431LHQ9-F1
#
_entry.id   AF-A0A431LHQ9-F1
#
_cell.length_a   1.000
_cell.length_b   1.000
_cell.length_c   1.000
_cell.angle_alpha   90.00
_cell.angle_beta   90.00
_cell.angle_gamma   90.00
#
_symmetry.space_group_name_H-M   'P 1'
#
loop_
_entity.id
_entity.type
_entity.pdbx_description
1 polymer ?
#
loop_
_entity_poly.entity_id
_entity_poly.type
_entity_poly.pdbx_seq_one_letter_code
_entity_poly.pdbx_strand_id
1 'polypeptide(L)'
;MEMESISVSNTTASTETSERLVLLIAHNKAEQDLCRNAILAQSQLYGVETATNAEEALAKLQTGRFDVIVMDYELPDNINGELVQTLHKAVPHCPMIVITSVDSPELALKILLSGASDYLPKITEYQKFLPRSITTNLQRAMLLENLRETYQRVEQSSKDEALLNRLIVSIHGSLDLEDIVDKAVQSLSGEFKISRAIICLTSDPTSSMRIVRQLTPEGVDAISEKSSLFSQYHDLLLDVGERRPLVVMQDDTFAFAKDVRAELIQFQILSMIMVPLVYRGRLMGLLHLDQCDYARCWTVGEINLLTRIANQLSIAISQARLYQIVETQSTSIDKLTELCSQLSTVVNSTREITERNESREKVRVQLSTREIEVLRNVAAGLSNREIAETLHITEGTTEVHVSRLRKKLNLGSRAALVRYAYENHLC
;
A
#
# COMPACT_ATOMS: atom_id res chain seq x y z
N MET A 1 5.49 32.45 9.70
CA MET A 1 4.69 32.17 10.90
C MET A 1 5.06 30.75 11.29
N GLU A 2 5.91 30.61 12.29
CA GLU A 2 6.57 29.36 12.67
C GLU A 2 5.52 28.36 13.18
N MET A 3 5.39 27.21 12.53
CA MET A 3 4.67 26.07 13.10
C MET A 3 5.65 25.29 13.97
N GLU A 4 5.41 25.29 15.28
CA GLU A 4 6.16 24.51 16.25
C GLU A 4 6.10 23.03 15.90
N SER A 5 7.30 22.43 15.81
CA SER A 5 7.50 21.00 15.69
C SER A 5 6.97 20.30 16.94
N ILE A 6 5.91 19.50 16.78
CA ILE A 6 5.45 18.58 17.83
C ILE A 6 6.49 17.46 17.96
N SER A 7 7.40 17.64 18.92
CA SER A 7 8.35 16.62 19.33
C SER A 7 7.61 15.50 20.05
N VAL A 8 7.68 14.29 19.50
CA VAL A 8 7.28 13.07 20.20
C VAL A 8 8.20 12.91 21.41
N SER A 9 7.64 13.14 22.59
CA SER A 9 8.30 12.94 23.87
C SER A 9 8.73 11.48 24.00
N ASN A 10 10.03 11.22 23.85
CA ASN A 10 10.64 9.96 24.27
C ASN A 10 10.58 9.90 25.80
N THR A 11 9.52 9.31 26.34
CA THR A 11 9.45 8.91 27.73
C THR A 11 10.42 7.76 27.94
N THR A 12 11.64 8.09 28.34
CA THR A 12 12.55 7.14 28.98
C THR A 12 11.80 6.52 30.15
N ALA A 13 11.58 5.20 30.08
CA ALA A 13 11.05 4.42 31.19
C ALA A 13 12.05 4.47 32.36
N SER A 14 11.94 5.51 33.18
CA SER A 14 12.45 5.52 34.54
C SER A 14 11.70 4.43 35.29
N THR A 15 12.45 3.46 35.81
CA THR A 15 11.95 2.46 36.75
C THR A 15 11.66 3.19 38.06
N GLU A 16 10.53 3.89 38.13
CA GLU A 16 10.02 4.43 39.39
C GLU A 16 9.83 3.24 40.34
N THR A 17 10.59 3.23 41.42
CA THR A 17 10.48 2.19 42.45
C THR A 17 9.28 2.55 43.32
N SER A 18 8.08 2.33 42.80
CA SER A 18 6.83 2.59 43.51
C SER A 18 6.78 1.75 44.79
N GLU A 19 6.39 2.39 45.89
CA GLU A 19 6.12 1.73 47.17
C GLU A 19 5.07 0.63 46.96
N ARG A 20 5.36 -0.59 47.43
CA ARG A 20 4.50 -1.77 47.30
C ARG A 20 3.60 -1.88 48.52
N LEU A 21 2.29 -1.89 48.33
CA LEU A 21 1.33 -1.87 49.44
C LEU A 21 0.86 -3.28 49.79
N VAL A 22 1.08 -3.68 51.04
CA VAL A 22 0.64 -4.95 51.62
C VAL A 22 -0.61 -4.73 52.45
N LEU A 23 -1.67 -5.50 52.20
CA LEU A 23 -2.83 -5.59 53.10
C LEU A 23 -2.65 -6.80 54.02
N LEU A 24 -2.49 -6.57 55.32
CA LEU A 24 -2.39 -7.59 56.34
C LEU A 24 -3.71 -7.75 57.09
N ILE A 25 -4.39 -8.88 56.91
CA ILE A 25 -5.68 -9.17 57.53
C ILE A 25 -5.46 -10.17 58.68
N ALA A 26 -5.65 -9.74 59.92
CA ALA A 26 -5.54 -10.60 61.10
C ALA A 26 -6.33 -10.01 62.28
N HIS A 27 -6.96 -10.84 63.10
CA HIS A 27 -7.84 -10.37 64.18
C HIS A 27 -7.07 -9.86 65.41
N ASN A 28 -5.83 -10.32 65.60
CA ASN A 28 -5.00 -9.96 66.75
C ASN A 28 -4.01 -8.83 66.40
N LYS A 29 -4.11 -7.70 67.09
CA LYS A 29 -3.26 -6.52 66.86
C LYS A 29 -1.78 -6.76 67.16
N ALA A 30 -1.45 -7.56 68.17
CA ALA A 30 -0.06 -7.88 68.48
C ALA A 30 0.58 -8.74 67.37
N GLU A 31 -0.20 -9.64 66.76
CA GLU A 31 0.23 -10.43 65.61
C GLU A 31 0.40 -9.55 64.36
N GLN A 32 -0.53 -8.63 64.12
CA GLN A 32 -0.41 -7.63 63.06
C GLN A 32 0.89 -6.82 63.19
N ASP A 33 1.21 -6.34 64.39
CA ASP A 33 2.42 -5.55 64.65
C ASP A 33 3.69 -6.37 64.41
N LEU A 34 3.73 -7.64 64.80
CA LEU A 34 4.88 -8.53 64.55
C LEU A 34 5.10 -8.78 63.04
N CYS A 35 4.04 -9.11 62.31
CA CYS A 35 4.09 -9.33 60.87
C CYS A 35 4.45 -8.04 60.12
N ARG A 36 3.84 -6.91 60.50
CA ARG A 36 4.14 -5.58 59.96
C ARG A 36 5.62 -5.23 60.14
N ASN A 37 6.15 -5.39 61.35
CA ASN A 37 7.56 -5.11 61.64
C ASN A 37 8.50 -6.02 60.85
N ALA A 38 8.16 -7.30 60.68
CA ALA A 38 8.97 -8.23 59.88
C ALA A 38 9.01 -7.84 58.39
N ILE A 39 7.89 -7.40 57.83
CA ILE A 39 7.79 -6.94 56.43
C ILE A 39 8.60 -5.64 56.24
N LEU A 40 8.40 -4.66 57.11
CA LEU A 40 9.07 -3.35 57.04
C LEU A 40 10.58 -3.45 57.29
N ALA A 41 11.03 -4.41 58.10
CA ALA A 41 12.45 -4.61 58.38
C ALA A 41 13.26 -5.07 57.15
N GLN A 42 12.61 -5.72 56.17
CA GLN A 42 13.30 -6.25 54.99
C GLN A 42 13.48 -5.22 53.86
N SER A 43 12.59 -4.23 53.74
CA SER A 43 12.70 -3.19 52.73
C SER A 43 11.88 -1.96 53.07
N GLN A 44 12.44 -0.76 52.85
CA GLN A 44 11.71 0.51 52.92
C GLN A 44 10.72 0.70 51.77
N LEU A 45 10.69 -0.23 50.81
CA LEU A 45 9.80 -0.19 49.64
C LEU A 45 8.42 -0.80 49.93
N TYR A 46 8.15 -1.28 51.14
CA TYR A 46 6.83 -1.82 51.50
C TYR A 46 6.05 -0.84 52.38
N GLY A 47 4.84 -0.51 51.96
CA GLY A 47 3.80 0.02 52.83
C GLY A 47 2.96 -1.13 53.39
N VAL A 48 2.55 -1.07 54.66
CA VAL A 48 1.70 -2.10 55.27
C VAL A 48 0.48 -1.46 55.90
N GLU A 49 -0.69 -1.79 55.37
CA GLU A 49 -1.99 -1.52 56.00
C GLU A 49 -2.52 -2.79 56.65
N THR A 50 -3.25 -2.63 57.76
CA THR A 50 -3.79 -3.75 58.53
C THR A 50 -5.30 -3.73 58.51
N ALA A 51 -5.96 -4.87 58.44
CA ALA A 51 -7.41 -5.01 58.65
C ALA A 51 -7.67 -6.08 59.73
N THR A 52 -8.61 -5.82 60.62
CA THR A 52 -8.92 -6.71 61.75
C THR A 52 -10.00 -7.74 61.46
N ASN A 53 -10.75 -7.54 60.37
CA ASN A 53 -11.89 -8.35 59.97
C ASN A 53 -12.11 -8.23 58.44
N ALA A 54 -12.99 -9.06 57.89
CA ALA A 54 -13.35 -9.14 56.48
C ALA A 54 -13.99 -7.84 55.97
N GLU A 55 -14.88 -7.21 56.75
CA GLU A 55 -15.57 -5.98 56.36
C GLU A 55 -14.56 -4.85 56.13
N GLU A 56 -13.63 -4.65 57.07
CA GLU A 56 -12.56 -3.68 56.98
C GLU A 56 -11.63 -3.97 55.80
N ALA A 57 -11.27 -5.24 55.57
CA ALA A 57 -10.43 -5.65 54.45
C ALA A 57 -11.08 -5.33 53.10
N LEU A 58 -12.38 -5.65 52.95
CA LEU A 58 -13.13 -5.37 51.73
C LEU A 58 -13.32 -3.87 51.50
N ALA A 59 -13.60 -3.09 52.54
CA ALA A 59 -13.69 -1.63 52.44
C ALA A 59 -12.36 -0.99 51.99
N LYS A 60 -11.24 -1.49 52.49
CA LYS A 60 -9.90 -1.06 52.05
C LYS A 60 -9.61 -1.44 50.61
N LEU A 61 -9.97 -2.65 50.18
CA LEU A 61 -9.79 -3.08 48.78
C LEU A 61 -10.66 -2.31 47.78
N GLN A 62 -11.78 -1.74 48.21
CA GLN A 62 -12.61 -0.88 47.37
C GLN A 62 -12.02 0.52 47.15
N THR A 63 -11.25 1.02 48.14
CA THR A 63 -10.77 2.41 48.18
C THR A 63 -9.28 2.54 47.88
N GLY A 64 -8.50 1.46 48.04
CA GLY A 64 -7.06 1.42 47.82
C GLY A 64 -6.63 0.31 46.85
N ARG A 65 -5.40 0.42 46.32
CA ARG A 65 -4.75 -0.64 45.54
C ARG A 65 -3.67 -1.31 46.39
N PHE A 66 -3.72 -2.64 46.46
CA PHE A 66 -2.73 -3.46 47.14
C PHE A 66 -2.00 -4.37 46.15
N ASP A 67 -0.69 -4.51 46.35
CA ASP A 67 0.16 -5.38 45.54
C ASP A 67 0.13 -6.83 46.04
N VAL A 68 -0.15 -7.05 47.32
CA VAL A 68 -0.25 -8.39 47.93
C VAL A 68 -1.17 -8.36 49.14
N ILE A 69 -1.94 -9.44 49.31
CA ILE A 69 -2.76 -9.66 50.50
C ILE A 69 -2.11 -10.76 51.32
N VAL A 70 -1.99 -10.51 52.62
CA VAL A 70 -1.59 -11.49 53.62
C VAL A 70 -2.76 -11.66 54.57
N MET A 71 -3.35 -12.85 54.62
CA MET A 71 -4.59 -13.09 55.36
C MET A 71 -4.41 -14.22 56.37
N ASP A 72 -4.80 -13.96 57.61
CA ASP A 72 -5.02 -14.99 58.61
C ASP A 72 -6.25 -15.85 58.23
N TYR A 73 -6.08 -17.17 58.17
CA TYR A 73 -7.17 -18.07 57.88
C TYR A 73 -8.16 -18.18 59.05
N GLU A 74 -7.66 -18.07 60.29
CA GLU A 74 -8.45 -18.20 61.52
C GLU A 74 -9.14 -16.88 61.95
N LEU A 75 -9.60 -16.08 60.99
CA LEU A 75 -10.42 -14.91 61.25
C LEU A 75 -11.83 -15.32 61.75
N PRO A 76 -12.37 -14.68 62.81
CA PRO A 76 -13.68 -15.03 63.38
C PRO A 76 -14.85 -14.98 62.38
N ASP A 77 -14.73 -14.12 61.37
CA ASP A 77 -15.71 -13.87 60.32
C ASP A 77 -15.39 -14.56 58.99
N ASN A 78 -14.28 -15.30 58.89
CA ASN A 78 -13.96 -16.17 57.76
C ASN A 78 -14.67 -17.54 57.89
N ILE A 79 -15.99 -17.52 57.85
CA ILE A 79 -16.82 -18.72 58.02
C ILE A 79 -16.50 -19.71 56.88
N ASN A 80 -16.13 -20.95 57.25
CA ASN A 80 -15.79 -22.04 56.32
C ASN A 80 -14.68 -21.75 55.28
N GLY A 81 -13.92 -20.66 55.42
CA GLY A 81 -12.90 -20.26 54.44
C GLY A 81 -13.45 -19.45 53.25
N GLU A 82 -14.71 -19.00 53.29
CA GLU A 82 -15.36 -18.29 52.17
C GLU A 82 -14.72 -16.93 51.84
N LEU A 83 -14.01 -16.33 52.79
CA LEU A 83 -13.36 -15.03 52.58
C LEU A 83 -12.25 -15.12 51.53
N VAL A 84 -11.49 -16.22 51.49
CA VAL A 84 -10.43 -16.43 50.48
C VAL A 84 -11.01 -16.32 49.07
N GLN A 85 -12.12 -17.02 48.83
CA GLN A 85 -12.78 -16.99 47.52
C GLN A 85 -13.40 -15.62 47.21
N THR A 86 -13.94 -14.95 48.23
CA THR A 86 -14.54 -13.61 48.09
C THR A 86 -13.48 -12.57 47.71
N LEU A 87 -12.35 -12.57 48.39
CA LEU A 87 -11.21 -11.70 48.10
C LEU A 87 -10.59 -12.02 46.73
N HIS A 88 -10.43 -13.30 46.38
CA HIS A 88 -9.90 -13.68 45.06
C HIS A 88 -10.80 -13.21 43.92
N LYS A 89 -12.13 -13.27 44.07
CA LYS A 89 -13.07 -12.73 43.08
C LYS A 89 -13.00 -11.21 42.98
N ALA A 90 -12.81 -10.50 44.09
CA ALA A 90 -12.70 -9.05 44.11
C ALA A 90 -11.40 -8.56 43.46
N VAL A 91 -10.29 -9.26 43.70
CA VAL A 91 -8.95 -8.89 43.20
C VAL A 91 -8.19 -10.09 42.61
N PRO A 92 -8.62 -10.60 41.43
CA PRO A 92 -8.09 -11.86 40.88
C PRO A 92 -6.62 -11.82 40.46
N HIS A 93 -6.05 -10.62 40.31
CA HIS A 93 -4.65 -10.42 39.93
C HIS A 93 -3.74 -10.04 41.11
N CYS A 94 -4.30 -9.84 42.31
CA CYS A 94 -3.53 -9.55 43.51
C CYS A 94 -3.13 -10.88 44.19
N PRO A 95 -1.84 -11.19 44.35
CA PRO A 95 -1.41 -12.39 45.03
C PRO A 95 -1.89 -12.40 46.49
N MET A 96 -2.43 -13.54 46.90
CA MET A 96 -2.96 -13.73 48.26
C MET A 96 -2.20 -14.85 48.97
N ILE A 97 -1.59 -14.51 50.10
CA ILE A 97 -0.84 -15.42 50.95
C ILE A 97 -1.68 -15.67 52.19
N VAL A 98 -2.05 -16.91 52.42
CA VAL A 98 -2.88 -17.28 53.58
C VAL A 98 -2.01 -17.87 54.68
N ILE A 99 -2.08 -17.28 55.87
CA ILE A 99 -1.38 -17.75 57.05
C ILE A 99 -2.33 -18.59 57.89
N THR A 100 -1.95 -19.80 58.31
CA THR A 100 -2.81 -20.68 59.12
C THR A 100 -2.04 -21.40 60.22
N SER A 101 -2.67 -21.55 61.38
CA SER A 101 -2.18 -22.39 62.49
C SER A 101 -2.25 -23.90 62.21
N VAL A 102 -3.06 -24.31 61.23
CA VAL A 102 -3.28 -25.70 60.87
C VAL A 102 -2.41 -26.05 59.68
N ASP A 103 -1.35 -26.82 59.93
CA ASP A 103 -0.49 -27.37 58.88
C ASP A 103 -1.00 -28.75 58.43
N SER A 104 -2.01 -28.77 57.56
CA SER A 104 -2.53 -30.00 56.96
C SER A 104 -2.57 -29.92 55.43
N PRO A 105 -2.18 -31.00 54.71
CA PRO A 105 -2.22 -31.03 53.25
C PRO A 105 -3.63 -30.76 52.67
N GLU A 106 -4.68 -31.22 53.36
CA GLU A 106 -6.08 -31.04 52.95
C GLU A 106 -6.49 -29.57 53.00
N LEU A 107 -6.12 -28.86 54.07
CA LEU A 107 -6.41 -27.44 54.21
C LEU A 107 -5.57 -26.59 53.26
N ALA A 108 -4.28 -26.90 53.11
CA ALA A 108 -3.41 -26.23 52.15
C ALA A 108 -3.97 -26.33 50.72
N LEU A 109 -4.42 -27.53 50.32
CA LEU A 109 -5.04 -27.73 49.02
C LEU A 109 -6.33 -26.92 48.89
N LYS A 110 -7.19 -26.92 49.92
CA LYS A 110 -8.43 -26.12 49.92
C LYS A 110 -8.14 -24.63 49.74
N ILE A 111 -7.18 -24.09 50.47
CA ILE A 111 -6.75 -22.68 50.41
C ILE A 111 -6.31 -22.30 48.98
N LEU A 112 -5.45 -23.12 48.37
CA LEU A 112 -4.96 -22.87 47.01
C LEU A 112 -6.08 -22.97 45.97
N LEU A 113 -6.95 -23.98 46.06
CA LEU A 113 -8.10 -24.14 45.17
C LEU A 113 -9.14 -23.01 45.31
N SER A 114 -9.20 -22.35 46.48
CA SER A 114 -10.05 -21.19 46.72
C SER A 114 -9.49 -19.88 46.13
N GLY A 115 -8.30 -19.89 45.53
CA GLY A 115 -7.71 -18.76 44.83
C GLY A 115 -6.53 -18.09 45.53
N ALA A 116 -6.07 -18.63 46.66
CA ALA A 116 -4.83 -18.19 47.27
C ALA A 116 -3.63 -18.52 46.38
N SER A 117 -2.66 -17.62 46.31
CA SER A 117 -1.42 -17.81 45.57
C SER A 117 -0.42 -18.67 46.33
N ASP A 118 -0.47 -18.62 47.66
CA ASP A 118 0.43 -19.33 48.55
C ASP A 118 -0.20 -19.51 49.94
N TYR A 119 0.38 -20.40 50.74
CA TYR A 119 0.02 -20.58 52.14
C TYR A 119 1.27 -20.61 53.03
N LEU A 120 1.13 -20.16 54.28
CA LEU A 120 2.22 -20.13 55.25
C LEU A 120 1.75 -20.70 56.60
N PRO A 121 2.29 -21.84 57.06
CA PRO A 121 2.03 -22.34 58.40
C PRO A 121 2.51 -21.38 59.50
N LYS A 122 1.69 -21.12 60.54
CA LYS A 122 2.04 -20.33 61.75
C LYS A 122 2.92 -21.15 62.70
N ILE A 123 4.08 -21.58 62.24
CA ILE A 123 5.12 -22.18 63.10
C ILE A 123 5.81 -21.11 63.96
N THR A 124 6.64 -21.53 64.91
CA THR A 124 7.44 -20.61 65.73
C THR A 124 8.26 -19.67 64.84
N GLU A 125 8.15 -18.36 65.10
CA GLU A 125 8.80 -17.29 64.31
C GLU A 125 8.39 -17.22 62.82
N TYR A 126 7.20 -17.68 62.45
CA TYR A 126 6.75 -17.69 61.05
C TYR A 126 6.83 -16.33 60.34
N GLN A 127 6.69 -15.23 61.08
CA GLN A 127 6.76 -13.86 60.58
C GLN A 127 8.09 -13.56 59.85
N LYS A 128 9.17 -14.29 60.17
CA LYS A 128 10.47 -14.17 59.48
C LYS A 128 10.43 -14.69 58.04
N PHE A 129 9.47 -15.54 57.69
CA PHE A 129 9.32 -16.09 56.33
C PHE A 129 8.38 -15.27 55.44
N LEU A 130 7.51 -14.43 56.03
CA LEU A 130 6.56 -13.60 55.30
C LEU A 130 7.22 -12.73 54.23
N PRO A 131 8.31 -11.99 54.50
CA PRO A 131 8.92 -11.17 53.47
C PRO A 131 9.37 -11.96 52.23
N ARG A 132 9.89 -13.18 52.43
CA ARG A 132 10.31 -14.06 51.33
C ARG A 132 9.10 -14.57 50.53
N SER A 133 8.03 -15.00 51.21
CA SER A 133 6.80 -15.44 50.53
C SER A 133 6.16 -14.28 49.75
N ILE A 134 6.08 -13.07 50.34
CA ILE A 134 5.63 -11.84 49.68
C ILE A 134 6.48 -11.56 48.43
N THR A 135 7.80 -11.53 48.57
CA THR A 135 8.71 -11.25 47.44
C THR A 135 8.51 -12.25 46.31
N THR A 136 8.42 -13.54 46.63
CA THR A 136 8.27 -14.62 45.65
C THR A 136 6.95 -14.52 44.88
N ASN A 137 5.84 -14.28 45.60
CA ASN A 137 4.52 -14.17 44.99
C ASN A 137 4.35 -12.87 44.18
N LEU A 138 4.94 -11.76 44.64
CA LEU A 138 5.00 -10.51 43.88
C LEU A 138 5.78 -10.67 42.58
N GLN A 139 6.96 -11.29 42.62
CA GLN A 139 7.74 -11.57 41.41
C GLN A 139 6.97 -12.46 40.43
N ARG A 140 6.27 -13.48 40.93
CA ARG A 140 5.42 -14.35 40.10
C ARG A 140 4.27 -13.58 39.46
N ALA A 141 3.58 -12.72 40.22
CA ALA A 141 2.49 -11.89 39.71
C ALA A 141 2.99 -10.93 38.62
N MET A 142 4.13 -10.26 38.84
CA MET A 142 4.75 -9.39 37.84
C MET A 142 5.14 -10.14 36.57
N LEU A 143 5.70 -11.36 36.71
CA LEU A 143 6.08 -12.17 35.56
C LEU A 143 4.85 -12.57 34.72
N LEU A 144 3.75 -12.98 35.38
CA LEU A 144 2.51 -13.33 34.69
C LEU A 144 1.89 -12.13 33.97
N GLU A 145 1.94 -10.94 34.57
CA GLU A 145 1.45 -9.72 33.93
C GLU A 145 2.32 -9.33 32.73
N ASN A 146 3.64 -9.32 32.89
CA ASN A 146 4.58 -9.05 31.78
C ASN A 146 4.39 -10.05 30.62
N LEU A 147 4.16 -11.32 30.94
CA LEU A 147 3.91 -12.36 29.95
C LEU A 147 2.61 -12.09 29.20
N ARG A 148 1.53 -11.73 29.91
CA ARG A 148 0.24 -11.37 29.32
C ARG A 148 0.37 -10.18 28.38
N GLU A 149 1.02 -9.11 28.82
CA GLU A 149 1.27 -7.94 27.98
C GLU A 149 2.09 -8.29 26.74
N THR A 150 3.14 -9.11 26.90
CA THR A 150 4.00 -9.53 25.80
C THR A 150 3.23 -10.37 24.79
N TYR A 151 2.41 -11.32 25.25
CA TYR A 151 1.54 -12.09 24.38
C TYR A 151 0.57 -11.22 23.60
N GLN A 152 -0.08 -10.25 24.27
CA GLN A 152 -0.98 -9.31 23.61
C GLN A 152 -0.26 -8.49 22.53
N ARG A 153 0.95 -8.00 22.82
CA ARG A 153 1.77 -7.28 21.83
C ARG A 153 2.14 -8.15 20.63
N VAL A 154 2.55 -9.39 20.85
CA VAL A 154 2.90 -10.34 19.77
C VAL A 154 1.67 -10.68 18.94
N GLU A 155 0.53 -10.94 19.58
CA GLU A 155 -0.73 -11.24 18.89
C GLU A 155 -1.17 -10.07 18.00
N GLN A 156 -1.09 -8.84 18.54
CA GLN A 156 -1.40 -7.64 17.76
C GLN A 156 -0.45 -7.47 16.57
N SER A 157 0.86 -7.63 16.79
CA SER A 157 1.86 -7.57 15.71
C SER A 157 1.61 -8.62 14.63
N SER A 158 1.19 -9.83 15.00
CA SER A 158 0.86 -10.90 14.04
C SER A 158 -0.38 -10.56 13.21
N LYS A 159 -1.41 -9.95 13.82
CA LYS A 159 -2.59 -9.45 13.10
C LYS A 159 -2.21 -8.37 12.10
N ASP A 160 -1.38 -7.42 12.51
CA ASP A 160 -0.92 -6.32 11.65
C ASP A 160 -0.09 -6.85 10.46
N GLU A 161 0.78 -7.83 10.68
CA GLU A 161 1.54 -8.49 9.61
C GLU A 161 0.64 -9.27 8.63
N ALA A 162 -0.35 -10.00 9.15
CA ALA A 162 -1.29 -10.74 8.32
C ALA A 162 -2.12 -9.80 7.43
N LEU A 163 -2.54 -8.66 7.97
CA LEU A 163 -3.23 -7.61 7.22
C LEU A 163 -2.33 -7.03 6.13
N LEU A 164 -1.10 -6.65 6.48
CA LEU A 164 -0.12 -6.14 5.52
C LEU A 164 0.14 -7.14 4.38
N ASN A 165 0.31 -8.43 4.68
CA ASN A 165 0.51 -9.46 3.67
C ASN A 165 -0.71 -9.63 2.75
N ARG A 166 -1.91 -9.62 3.31
CA ARG A 166 -3.16 -9.71 2.53
C ARG A 166 -3.28 -8.53 1.56
N LEU A 167 -2.98 -7.32 2.03
CA LEU A 167 -2.98 -6.12 1.20
C LEU A 167 -1.91 -6.17 0.12
N ILE A 168 -0.69 -6.64 0.44
CA ILE A 168 0.39 -6.81 -0.55
C ILE A 168 -0.04 -7.76 -1.67
N VAL A 169 -0.62 -8.91 -1.33
CA VAL A 169 -1.08 -9.90 -2.32
C VAL A 169 -2.18 -9.32 -3.21
N SER A 170 -3.13 -8.59 -2.64
CA SER A 170 -4.20 -7.94 -3.40
C SER A 170 -3.67 -6.85 -4.34
N ILE A 171 -2.76 -5.99 -3.84
CA ILE A 171 -2.17 -4.86 -4.56
C ILE A 171 -1.21 -5.31 -5.67
N HIS A 172 -0.40 -6.34 -5.44
CA HIS A 172 0.59 -6.82 -6.43
C HIS A 172 0.05 -7.91 -7.36
N GLY A 173 -1.22 -8.31 -7.21
CA GLY A 173 -1.85 -9.31 -8.07
C GLY A 173 -2.22 -8.79 -9.47
N SER A 174 -1.96 -7.50 -9.76
CA SER A 174 -2.30 -6.84 -11.01
C SER A 174 -1.18 -5.89 -11.45
N LEU A 175 -1.09 -5.68 -12.76
CA LEU A 175 -0.23 -4.65 -13.38
C LEU A 175 -1.05 -3.49 -13.96
N ASP A 176 -2.38 -3.54 -13.80
CA ASP A 176 -3.27 -2.46 -14.19
C ASP A 176 -3.42 -1.45 -13.04
N LEU A 177 -3.07 -0.20 -13.31
CA LEU A 177 -3.12 0.88 -12.32
C LEU A 177 -4.53 1.05 -11.75
N GLU A 178 -5.57 0.93 -12.58
CA GLU A 178 -6.97 1.14 -12.17
C GLU A 178 -7.41 0.07 -11.15
N ASP A 179 -7.12 -1.20 -11.46
CA ASP A 179 -7.42 -2.33 -10.58
C ASP A 179 -6.63 -2.28 -9.27
N ILE A 180 -5.37 -1.81 -9.31
CA ILE A 180 -4.53 -1.63 -8.12
C ILE A 180 -5.15 -0.59 -7.17
N VAL A 181 -5.49 0.60 -7.69
CA VAL A 181 -6.03 1.67 -6.84
C VAL A 181 -7.42 1.34 -6.31
N ASP A 182 -8.23 0.61 -7.08
CA ASP A 182 -9.55 0.11 -6.66
C ASP A 182 -9.47 -0.86 -5.50
N LYS A 183 -8.66 -1.91 -5.66
CA LYS A 183 -8.45 -2.90 -4.60
C LYS A 183 -7.86 -2.27 -3.35
N ALA A 184 -6.97 -1.29 -3.51
CA ALA A 184 -6.38 -0.57 -2.38
C ALA A 184 -7.43 0.21 -1.58
N VAL A 185 -8.26 1.05 -2.22
CA VAL A 185 -9.26 1.83 -1.48
C VAL A 185 -10.33 0.94 -0.84
N GLN A 186 -10.75 -0.14 -1.51
CA GLN A 186 -11.74 -1.08 -0.98
C GLN A 186 -11.21 -1.80 0.26
N SER A 187 -9.98 -2.32 0.18
CA SER A 187 -9.38 -3.06 1.28
C SER A 187 -9.08 -2.14 2.47
N LEU A 188 -8.58 -0.93 2.22
CA LEU A 188 -8.34 0.06 3.27
C LEU A 188 -9.65 0.49 3.96
N SER A 189 -10.72 0.69 3.20
CA SER A 189 -12.02 1.06 3.75
C SER A 189 -12.59 -0.02 4.67
N GLY A 190 -12.53 -1.29 4.26
CA GLY A 190 -13.01 -2.42 5.06
C GLY A 190 -12.19 -2.67 6.33
N GLU A 191 -10.86 -2.61 6.24
CA GLU A 191 -9.96 -3.00 7.33
C GLU A 191 -9.82 -1.89 8.38
N PHE A 192 -9.72 -0.62 7.95
CA PHE A 192 -9.64 0.52 8.87
C PHE A 192 -11.00 1.06 9.30
N LYS A 193 -12.12 0.61 8.70
CA LYS A 193 -13.49 1.06 8.99
C LYS A 193 -13.64 2.59 8.92
N ILE A 194 -13.14 3.15 7.84
CA ILE A 194 -13.10 4.59 7.57
C ILE A 194 -14.31 5.05 6.76
N SER A 195 -14.66 6.33 6.89
CA SER A 195 -15.74 6.95 6.12
C SER A 195 -15.34 7.27 4.68
N ARG A 196 -14.05 7.46 4.38
CA ARG A 196 -13.60 7.79 3.02
C ARG A 196 -12.17 7.37 2.78
N ALA A 197 -11.90 6.78 1.61
CA ALA A 197 -10.55 6.50 1.13
C ALA A 197 -10.33 7.18 -0.22
N ILE A 198 -9.21 7.88 -0.39
CA ILE A 198 -8.88 8.61 -1.61
C ILE A 198 -7.41 8.36 -1.95
N ILE A 199 -7.14 8.04 -3.21
CA ILE A 199 -5.80 8.01 -3.77
C ILE A 199 -5.70 9.15 -4.78
N CYS A 200 -4.75 10.04 -4.54
CA CYS A 200 -4.38 11.11 -5.46
C CYS A 200 -3.00 10.80 -6.03
N LEU A 201 -2.82 10.96 -7.34
CA LEU A 201 -1.52 10.80 -7.97
C LEU A 201 -1.13 12.07 -8.73
N THR A 202 0.17 12.28 -8.86
CA THR A 202 0.73 13.30 -9.73
C THR A 202 1.61 12.68 -10.82
N SER A 203 1.71 13.39 -11.94
CA SER A 203 2.58 13.04 -13.07
C SER A 203 4.04 13.41 -12.77
N ASP A 204 4.24 14.53 -12.08
CA ASP A 204 5.55 15.04 -11.67
C ASP A 204 5.43 15.82 -10.35
N PRO A 205 6.54 16.02 -9.61
CA PRO A 205 6.47 16.68 -8.30
C PRO A 205 5.97 18.12 -8.32
N THR A 206 5.92 18.79 -9.48
CA THR A 206 5.45 20.18 -9.64
C THR A 206 4.03 20.27 -10.19
N SER A 207 3.47 19.15 -10.65
CA SER A 207 2.12 19.04 -11.15
C SER A 207 1.13 18.88 -10.00
N SER A 208 -0.07 19.45 -10.17
CA SER A 208 -1.16 19.29 -9.22
C SER A 208 -1.54 17.82 -9.03
N MET A 209 -1.94 17.49 -7.80
CA MET A 209 -2.46 16.17 -7.47
C MET A 209 -3.83 15.97 -8.13
N ARG A 210 -4.03 14.81 -8.77
CA ARG A 210 -5.32 14.39 -9.33
C ARG A 210 -5.87 13.20 -8.56
N ILE A 211 -7.15 13.26 -8.19
CA ILE A 211 -7.86 12.12 -7.62
C ILE A 211 -7.96 11.04 -8.69
N VAL A 212 -7.31 9.89 -8.46
CA VAL A 212 -7.41 8.73 -9.36
C VAL A 212 -8.46 7.75 -8.89
N ARG A 213 -8.66 7.66 -7.58
CA ARG A 213 -9.68 6.81 -7.00
C ARG A 213 -10.19 7.34 -5.66
N GLN A 214 -11.48 7.17 -5.46
CA GLN A 214 -12.15 7.50 -4.22
C GLN A 214 -13.24 6.47 -3.93
N LEU A 215 -13.34 6.06 -2.66
CA LEU A 215 -14.42 5.24 -2.14
C LEU A 215 -15.15 6.00 -1.03
N THR A 216 -16.45 6.18 -1.22
CA THR A 216 -17.38 6.85 -0.30
C THR A 216 -18.58 5.96 -0.04
N PRO A 217 -18.87 5.61 1.22
CA PRO A 217 -20.13 4.99 1.63
C PRO A 217 -21.33 5.91 1.36
N GLU A 218 -22.53 5.33 1.42
CA GLU A 218 -23.77 6.08 1.29
C GLU A 218 -23.91 7.13 2.40
N GLY A 219 -24.30 8.36 2.03
CA GLY A 219 -24.42 9.49 2.95
C GLY A 219 -23.14 10.29 3.19
N VAL A 220 -22.01 9.91 2.58
CA VAL A 220 -20.75 10.65 2.64
C VAL A 220 -20.45 11.28 1.28
N ASP A 221 -20.34 12.62 1.24
CA ASP A 221 -20.11 13.34 -0.02
C ASP A 221 -18.72 13.06 -0.62
N ALA A 222 -18.66 12.97 -1.95
CA ALA A 222 -17.40 12.83 -2.66
C ALA A 222 -16.59 14.13 -2.67
N ILE A 223 -15.25 14.03 -2.70
CA ILE A 223 -14.40 15.23 -2.78
C ILE A 223 -14.18 15.54 -4.26
N SER A 224 -14.40 16.79 -4.63
CA SER A 224 -14.18 17.26 -6.01
C SER A 224 -12.69 17.39 -6.31
N GLU A 225 -12.28 17.17 -7.56
CA GLU A 225 -10.94 17.49 -8.05
C GLU A 225 -10.56 18.98 -7.88
N LYS A 226 -11.53 19.87 -7.65
CA LYS A 226 -11.31 21.30 -7.39
C LYS A 226 -11.04 21.63 -5.92
N SER A 227 -11.04 20.64 -5.03
CA SER A 227 -10.75 20.81 -3.60
C SER A 227 -9.33 21.32 -3.38
N SER A 228 -9.19 22.30 -2.49
CA SER A 228 -7.89 22.87 -2.11
C SER A 228 -7.17 22.06 -1.03
N LEU A 229 -7.83 21.06 -0.42
CA LEU A 229 -7.24 20.20 0.62
C LEU A 229 -5.95 19.51 0.15
N PHE A 230 -5.95 18.99 -1.08
CA PHE A 230 -4.83 18.22 -1.61
C PHE A 230 -3.68 19.09 -2.11
N SER A 231 -3.99 20.24 -2.71
CA SER A 231 -2.96 21.14 -3.24
C SER A 231 -2.14 21.77 -2.12
N GLN A 232 -2.78 22.21 -1.03
CA GLN A 232 -2.07 22.81 0.10
C GLN A 232 -1.14 21.81 0.81
N TYR A 233 -1.57 20.55 0.94
CA TYR A 233 -0.71 19.52 1.51
C TYR A 233 0.43 19.11 0.57
N HIS A 234 0.15 19.08 -0.74
CA HIS A 234 1.19 18.88 -1.74
C HIS A 234 2.28 19.94 -1.66
N ASP A 235 1.91 21.22 -1.54
CA ASP A 235 2.84 22.35 -1.39
C ASP A 235 3.67 22.21 -0.11
N LEU A 236 3.03 21.85 1.02
CA LEU A 236 3.72 21.59 2.28
C LEU A 236 4.78 20.48 2.16
N LEU A 237 4.47 19.39 1.45
CA LEU A 237 5.40 18.28 1.23
C LEU A 237 6.59 18.64 0.34
N LEU A 238 6.43 19.62 -0.55
CA LEU A 238 7.51 20.14 -1.39
C LEU A 238 8.41 21.10 -0.60
N ASP A 239 7.81 21.98 0.20
CA ASP A 239 8.52 23.05 0.93
C ASP A 239 9.30 22.53 2.14
N VAL A 240 8.72 21.59 2.90
CA VAL A 240 9.31 21.10 4.17
C VAL A 240 10.31 19.97 3.93
N GLY A 241 10.26 19.31 2.76
CA GLY A 241 11.12 18.16 2.42
C GLY A 241 10.86 16.89 3.26
N GLU A 242 10.19 17.01 4.41
CA GLU A 242 9.78 15.90 5.25
C GLU A 242 8.52 15.23 4.70
N ARG A 243 8.69 14.07 4.07
CA ARG A 243 7.59 13.25 3.54
C ARG A 243 7.01 12.35 4.61
N ARG A 244 6.42 12.97 5.62
CA ARG A 244 5.79 12.27 6.75
C ARG A 244 4.26 12.21 6.58
N PRO A 245 3.57 11.29 7.25
CA PRO A 245 2.12 11.34 7.37
C PRO A 245 1.68 12.64 8.06
N LEU A 246 0.64 13.29 7.53
CA LEU A 246 -0.09 14.33 8.23
C LEU A 246 -1.31 13.70 8.89
N VAL A 247 -1.43 13.90 10.19
CA VAL A 247 -2.56 13.45 10.99
C VAL A 247 -3.29 14.69 11.46
N VAL A 248 -4.60 14.74 11.23
CA VAL A 248 -5.46 15.83 11.69
C VAL A 248 -6.54 15.24 12.56
N MET A 249 -6.57 15.70 13.81
CA MET A 249 -7.60 15.37 14.79
C MET A 249 -8.66 16.47 14.83
N GLN A 250 -9.82 16.19 15.42
CA GLN A 250 -10.90 17.18 15.52
C GLN A 250 -10.45 18.48 16.19
N ASP A 251 -9.63 18.38 17.25
CA ASP A 251 -9.11 19.54 17.98
C ASP A 251 -8.05 20.33 17.20
N ASP A 252 -7.39 19.70 16.21
CA ASP A 252 -6.35 20.34 15.38
C ASP A 252 -6.93 21.17 14.23
N THR A 253 -8.23 21.04 13.96
CA THR A 253 -8.90 21.72 12.82
C THR A 253 -8.79 23.25 12.87
N PHE A 254 -8.56 23.83 14.05
CA PHE A 254 -8.36 25.27 14.23
C PHE A 254 -7.00 25.79 13.71
N ALA A 255 -6.02 24.92 13.50
CA ALA A 255 -4.69 25.28 13.00
C ALA A 255 -4.65 25.57 11.50
N PHE A 256 -5.68 25.13 10.75
CA PHE A 256 -5.73 25.30 9.30
C PHE A 256 -6.24 26.66 8.85
N ALA A 257 -5.78 27.08 7.66
CA ALA A 257 -6.30 28.24 6.94
C ALA A 257 -7.83 28.16 6.78
N LYS A 258 -8.48 29.32 6.69
CA LYS A 258 -9.94 29.44 6.68
C LYS A 258 -10.59 28.60 5.56
N ASP A 259 -9.97 28.57 4.40
CA ASP A 259 -10.51 27.89 3.22
C ASP A 259 -10.45 26.36 3.37
N VAL A 260 -9.36 25.81 3.92
CA VAL A 260 -9.23 24.39 4.28
C VAL A 260 -10.30 24.00 5.29
N ARG A 261 -10.50 24.82 6.33
CA ARG A 261 -11.49 24.56 7.36
C ARG A 261 -12.91 24.53 6.81
N ALA A 262 -13.22 25.42 5.86
CA ALA A 262 -14.52 25.42 5.18
C ALA A 262 -14.75 24.11 4.43
N GLU A 263 -13.73 23.58 3.75
CA GLU A 263 -13.81 22.29 3.06
C GLU A 263 -13.93 21.11 4.05
N LEU A 264 -13.18 21.12 5.16
CA LEU A 264 -13.32 20.09 6.21
C LEU A 264 -14.77 20.04 6.74
N ILE A 265 -15.39 21.20 6.99
CA ILE A 265 -16.79 21.28 7.43
C ILE A 265 -17.75 20.83 6.32
N GLN A 266 -17.54 21.32 5.10
CA GLN A 266 -18.38 20.99 3.94
C GLN A 266 -18.43 19.48 3.71
N PHE A 267 -17.29 18.81 3.80
CA PHE A 267 -17.17 17.38 3.58
C PHE A 267 -17.32 16.54 4.86
N GLN A 268 -17.71 17.17 5.98
CA GLN A 268 -17.89 16.54 7.29
C GLN A 268 -16.66 15.77 7.78
N ILE A 269 -15.45 16.23 7.48
CA ILE A 269 -14.21 15.57 7.92
C ILE A 269 -13.94 15.96 9.37
N LEU A 270 -14.07 14.99 10.29
CA LEU A 270 -13.80 15.18 11.72
C LEU A 270 -12.37 14.78 12.09
N SER A 271 -11.82 13.78 11.42
CA SER A 271 -10.44 13.33 11.61
C SER A 271 -9.93 12.75 10.30
N MET A 272 -8.67 13.00 9.96
CA MET A 272 -8.10 12.52 8.70
C MET A 272 -6.62 12.20 8.83
N ILE A 273 -6.15 11.31 7.96
CA ILE A 273 -4.74 10.98 7.82
C ILE A 273 -4.35 10.99 6.35
N MET A 274 -3.30 11.75 6.01
CA MET A 274 -2.72 11.81 4.67
C MET A 274 -1.30 11.27 4.69
N VAL A 275 -1.08 10.18 3.95
CA VAL A 275 0.20 9.49 3.85
C VAL A 275 0.78 9.69 2.46
N PRO A 276 2.05 10.11 2.32
CA PRO A 276 2.66 10.29 1.02
C PRO A 276 2.96 8.95 0.34
N LEU A 277 2.67 8.87 -0.95
CA LEU A 277 3.06 7.76 -1.81
C LEU A 277 4.41 8.10 -2.45
N VAL A 278 5.48 7.47 -1.97
CA VAL A 278 6.86 7.78 -2.36
C VAL A 278 7.54 6.54 -2.89
N TYR A 279 8.16 6.67 -4.07
CA TYR A 279 9.01 5.61 -4.64
C TYR A 279 10.37 6.18 -5.02
N ARG A 280 11.45 5.54 -4.53
CA ARG A 280 12.85 5.96 -4.77
C ARG A 280 13.10 7.45 -4.53
N GLY A 281 12.50 8.01 -3.48
CA GLY A 281 12.68 9.42 -3.16
C GLY A 281 11.96 10.39 -4.10
N ARG A 282 10.98 9.94 -4.90
CA ARG A 282 10.06 10.79 -5.65
C ARG A 282 8.64 10.67 -5.10
N LEU A 283 8.01 11.80 -4.82
CA LEU A 283 6.58 11.86 -4.48
C LEU A 283 5.76 11.50 -5.72
N MET A 284 4.91 10.49 -5.60
CA MET A 284 4.03 10.01 -6.66
C MET A 284 2.57 10.40 -6.42
N GLY A 285 2.21 10.65 -5.16
CA GLY A 285 0.82 10.85 -4.79
C GLY A 285 0.61 10.93 -3.29
N LEU A 286 -0.66 10.87 -2.90
CA LEU A 286 -1.15 10.86 -1.54
C LEU A 286 -2.20 9.76 -1.38
N LEU A 287 -2.14 9.07 -0.25
CA LEU A 287 -3.21 8.23 0.25
C LEU A 287 -3.89 8.98 1.39
N HIS A 288 -5.18 9.24 1.26
CA HIS A 288 -5.96 10.04 2.18
C HIS A 288 -7.14 9.24 2.73
N LEU A 289 -7.24 9.17 4.07
CA LEU A 289 -8.34 8.52 4.76
C LEU A 289 -9.06 9.51 5.67
N ASP A 290 -10.39 9.56 5.58
CA ASP A 290 -11.25 10.42 6.40
C ASP A 290 -12.17 9.61 7.33
N GLN A 291 -12.40 10.15 8.52
CA GLN A 291 -13.52 9.80 9.40
C GLN A 291 -14.49 10.97 9.47
N CYS A 292 -15.77 10.71 9.19
CA CYS A 292 -16.80 11.75 9.07
C CYS A 292 -17.92 11.67 10.10
N ASP A 293 -18.13 10.52 10.72
CA ASP A 293 -19.24 10.23 11.63
C ASP A 293 -18.87 10.36 13.12
N TYR A 294 -17.59 10.19 13.48
CA TYR A 294 -17.07 10.47 14.82
C TYR A 294 -15.60 10.94 14.79
N ALA A 295 -15.16 11.55 15.88
CA ALA A 295 -13.76 11.95 16.06
C ALA A 295 -12.89 10.73 16.37
N ARG A 296 -11.97 10.41 15.47
CA ARG A 296 -11.10 9.23 15.57
C ARG A 296 -9.71 9.63 16.04
N CYS A 297 -9.23 8.93 17.07
CA CYS A 297 -7.83 8.98 17.45
C CYS A 297 -6.99 7.97 16.68
N TRP A 298 -6.21 8.46 15.71
CA TRP A 298 -5.25 7.63 14.97
C TRP A 298 -4.12 7.18 15.89
N THR A 299 -4.01 5.87 16.11
CA THR A 299 -2.95 5.30 16.94
C THR A 299 -1.62 5.27 16.20
N VAL A 300 -0.52 5.25 16.96
CA VAL A 300 0.84 5.09 16.39
C VAL A 300 0.96 3.80 15.57
N GLY A 301 0.27 2.73 15.98
CA GLY A 301 0.19 1.47 15.25
C GLY A 301 -0.47 1.63 13.88
N GLU A 302 -1.64 2.27 13.81
CA GLU A 302 -2.36 2.52 12.56
C GLU A 302 -1.57 3.41 11.60
N ILE A 303 -0.94 4.49 12.11
CA ILE A 303 -0.11 5.39 11.31
C ILE A 303 1.07 4.61 10.69
N ASN A 304 1.75 3.79 11.49
CA ASN A 304 2.87 2.97 11.03
C ASN A 304 2.43 1.93 9.99
N LEU A 305 1.31 1.24 10.24
CA LEU A 305 0.77 0.26 9.31
C LEU A 305 0.36 0.91 7.97
N LEU A 306 -0.37 2.03 8.02
CA LEU A 306 -0.79 2.76 6.83
C LEU A 306 0.41 3.28 6.03
N THR A 307 1.46 3.74 6.71
CA THR A 307 2.73 4.14 6.07
C THR A 307 3.39 2.98 5.34
N ARG A 308 3.41 1.78 5.95
CA ARG A 308 3.93 0.57 5.28
C ARG A 308 3.09 0.18 4.06
N ILE A 309 1.77 0.28 4.17
CA ILE A 309 0.85 0.00 3.04
C ILE A 309 1.07 1.02 1.92
N ALA A 310 1.17 2.31 2.23
CA ALA A 310 1.46 3.37 1.27
C ALA A 310 2.77 3.14 0.52
N ASN A 311 3.83 2.66 1.20
CA ASN A 311 5.09 2.30 0.56
C ASN A 311 4.92 1.14 -0.44
N GLN A 312 4.16 0.10 -0.07
CA GLN A 312 3.87 -1.03 -0.97
C GLN A 312 3.03 -0.61 -2.17
N LEU A 313 2.00 0.21 -1.93
CA LEU A 313 1.17 0.77 -2.98
C LEU A 313 1.98 1.64 -3.94
N SER A 314 2.95 2.41 -3.44
CA SER A 314 3.87 3.21 -4.27
C SER A 314 4.72 2.34 -5.21
N ILE A 315 5.16 1.18 -4.74
CA ILE A 315 5.90 0.20 -5.55
C ILE A 315 4.99 -0.35 -6.66
N ALA A 316 3.79 -0.81 -6.32
CA ALA A 316 2.84 -1.37 -7.29
C ALA A 316 2.41 -0.35 -8.34
N ILE A 317 2.10 0.89 -7.93
CA ILE A 317 1.80 2.00 -8.85
C ILE A 317 2.97 2.27 -9.80
N SER A 318 4.20 2.24 -9.28
CA SER A 318 5.39 2.42 -10.11
C SER A 318 5.55 1.30 -11.14
N GLN A 319 5.30 0.05 -10.74
CA GLN A 319 5.35 -1.11 -11.62
C GLN A 319 4.30 -1.04 -12.73
N ALA A 320 3.05 -0.71 -12.38
CA ALA A 320 1.97 -0.55 -13.35
C ALA A 320 2.26 0.57 -14.37
N ARG A 321 2.75 1.73 -13.91
CA ARG A 321 3.16 2.83 -14.80
C ARG A 321 4.30 2.42 -15.73
N LEU A 322 5.32 1.72 -15.22
CA LEU A 322 6.43 1.23 -16.04
C LEU A 322 5.95 0.22 -17.09
N TYR A 323 5.05 -0.70 -16.70
CA TYR A 323 4.48 -1.68 -17.61
C TYR A 323 3.70 -1.01 -18.75
N GLN A 324 2.83 -0.04 -18.44
CA GLN A 324 2.10 0.73 -19.46
C GLN A 324 3.04 1.46 -20.43
N ILE A 325 4.16 2.02 -19.95
CA ILE A 325 5.16 2.65 -20.82
C ILE A 325 5.78 1.63 -21.78
N VAL A 326 6.16 0.45 -21.28
CA VAL A 326 6.75 -0.60 -22.10
C VAL A 326 5.76 -1.11 -23.15
N GLU A 327 4.50 -1.33 -22.77
CA GLU A 327 3.45 -1.82 -23.67
C GLU A 327 3.11 -0.81 -24.77
N THR A 328 2.99 0.47 -24.43
CA THR A 328 2.78 1.56 -25.41
C THR A 328 3.95 1.73 -26.38
N GLN A 329 5.19 1.51 -25.92
CA GLN A 329 6.36 1.50 -26.80
C GLN A 329 6.40 0.27 -27.72
N SER A 330 6.13 -0.92 -27.21
CA SER A 330 6.09 -2.15 -28.03
C SER A 330 5.05 -2.02 -29.16
N THR A 331 3.83 -1.60 -28.83
CA THR A 331 2.77 -1.40 -29.82
C THR A 331 3.11 -0.33 -30.86
N SER A 332 3.91 0.67 -30.50
CA SER A 332 4.40 1.69 -31.45
C SER A 332 5.47 1.12 -32.39
N ILE A 333 6.36 0.28 -31.88
CA ILE A 333 7.38 -0.42 -32.69
C ILE A 333 6.71 -1.37 -33.70
N ASP A 334 5.69 -2.12 -33.28
CA ASP A 334 4.96 -3.03 -34.16
C ASP A 334 4.29 -2.26 -35.31
N LYS A 335 3.68 -1.11 -35.01
CA LYS A 335 3.09 -0.22 -36.02
C LYS A 335 4.13 0.34 -37.00
N LEU A 336 5.30 0.74 -36.52
CA LEU A 336 6.38 1.21 -37.39
C LEU A 336 6.90 0.10 -38.30
N THR A 337 7.02 -1.11 -37.77
CA THR A 337 7.46 -2.28 -38.55
C THR A 337 6.46 -2.60 -39.67
N GLU A 338 5.16 -2.54 -39.36
CA GLU A 338 4.09 -2.69 -40.36
C GLU A 338 4.17 -1.60 -41.45
N LEU A 339 4.37 -0.33 -41.06
CA LEU A 339 4.50 0.77 -42.00
C LEU A 339 5.74 0.62 -42.92
N CYS A 340 6.87 0.18 -42.35
CA CYS A 340 8.09 -0.11 -43.13
C CYS A 340 7.88 -1.25 -44.13
N SER A 341 7.10 -2.28 -43.76
CA SER A 341 6.72 -3.37 -44.67
C SER A 341 5.86 -2.86 -45.84
N GLN A 342 4.86 -2.02 -45.55
CA GLN A 342 4.01 -1.39 -46.56
C GLN A 342 4.81 -0.46 -47.48
N LEU A 343 5.71 0.36 -46.94
CA LEU A 343 6.59 1.21 -47.74
C LEU A 343 7.51 0.37 -48.63
N SER A 344 8.05 -0.74 -48.13
CA SER A 344 8.91 -1.63 -48.92
C SER A 344 8.18 -2.22 -50.13
N THR A 345 6.90 -2.58 -49.99
CA THR A 345 6.09 -3.07 -51.13
C THR A 345 5.78 -1.97 -52.16
N VAL A 346 5.51 -0.74 -51.70
CA VAL A 346 5.35 0.42 -52.59
C VAL A 346 6.65 0.77 -53.30
N VAL A 347 7.78 0.75 -52.59
CA VAL A 347 9.11 1.01 -53.18
C VAL A 347 9.45 -0.05 -54.23
N ASN A 348 9.19 -1.32 -53.96
CA ASN A 348 9.44 -2.38 -54.94
C ASN A 348 8.54 -2.24 -56.17
N SER A 349 7.25 -1.99 -55.99
CA SER A 349 6.32 -1.81 -57.13
C SER A 349 6.62 -0.54 -57.95
N THR A 350 7.00 0.56 -57.31
CA THR A 350 7.45 1.77 -58.03
C THR A 350 8.74 1.51 -58.78
N ARG A 351 9.72 0.82 -58.17
CA ARG A 351 10.97 0.44 -58.82
C ARG A 351 10.71 -0.37 -60.10
N GLU A 352 9.84 -1.38 -60.04
CA GLU A 352 9.42 -2.18 -61.20
C GLU A 352 8.79 -1.32 -62.32
N ILE A 353 7.96 -0.33 -61.97
CA ILE A 353 7.36 0.59 -62.93
C ILE A 353 8.42 1.48 -63.59
N THR A 354 9.36 2.04 -62.82
CA THR A 354 10.49 2.83 -63.36
C THR A 354 11.36 2.00 -64.29
N GLU A 355 11.77 0.79 -63.90
CA GLU A 355 12.59 -0.10 -64.74
C GLU A 355 11.88 -0.41 -66.07
N ARG A 356 10.56 -0.61 -66.04
CA ARG A 356 9.74 -0.87 -67.23
C ARG A 356 9.57 0.37 -68.12
N ASN A 357 9.44 1.56 -67.53
CA ASN A 357 9.36 2.83 -68.26
C ASN A 357 10.71 3.23 -68.88
N GLU A 358 11.82 3.06 -68.16
CA GLU A 358 13.16 3.31 -68.72
C GLU A 358 13.47 2.39 -69.89
N SER A 359 13.03 1.13 -69.83
CA SER A 359 13.18 0.17 -70.93
C SER A 359 12.39 0.62 -72.17
N ARG A 360 11.15 1.11 -71.98
CA ARG A 360 10.32 1.65 -73.07
C ARG A 360 10.89 2.95 -73.66
N GLU A 361 11.43 3.82 -72.81
CA GLU A 361 12.00 5.09 -73.25
C GLU A 361 13.31 4.88 -74.01
N LYS A 362 14.18 3.95 -73.57
CA LYS A 362 15.38 3.55 -74.32
C LYS A 362 15.05 3.04 -75.72
N VAL A 363 13.97 2.28 -75.88
CA VAL A 363 13.51 1.80 -77.20
C VAL A 363 12.99 2.96 -78.08
N ARG A 364 12.25 3.91 -77.50
CA ARG A 364 11.78 5.11 -78.20
C ARG A 364 12.93 6.04 -78.64
N VAL A 365 13.96 6.20 -77.81
CA VAL A 365 15.12 7.04 -78.12
C VAL A 365 16.01 6.43 -79.21
N GLN A 366 16.02 5.09 -79.36
CA GLN A 366 16.81 4.41 -80.41
C GLN A 366 16.20 4.51 -81.81
N LEU A 367 14.88 4.69 -81.93
CA LEU A 367 14.18 4.83 -83.21
C LEU A 367 13.83 6.29 -83.48
N SER A 368 14.14 6.79 -84.67
CA SER A 368 13.68 8.10 -85.11
C SER A 368 12.16 8.13 -85.26
N THR A 369 11.55 9.32 -85.18
CA THR A 369 10.11 9.53 -85.39
C THR A 369 9.61 8.85 -86.66
N ARG A 370 10.39 8.94 -87.74
CA ARG A 370 10.04 8.34 -89.03
C ARG A 370 10.14 6.82 -89.06
N GLU A 371 11.08 6.24 -88.32
CA GLU A 371 11.19 4.79 -88.17
C GLU A 371 10.02 4.24 -87.34
N ILE A 372 9.57 4.96 -86.31
CA ILE A 372 8.40 4.58 -85.50
C ILE A 372 7.11 4.59 -86.36
N GLU A 373 6.91 5.63 -87.18
CA GLU A 373 5.77 5.71 -88.10
C GLU A 373 5.75 4.54 -89.11
N VAL A 374 6.90 4.22 -89.70
CA VAL A 374 7.03 3.08 -90.63
C VAL A 374 6.75 1.77 -89.90
N LEU A 375 7.30 1.58 -88.69
CA LEU A 375 7.10 0.37 -87.88
C LEU A 375 5.63 0.16 -87.50
N ARG A 376 4.91 1.24 -87.12
CA ARG A 376 3.46 1.19 -86.81
C ARG A 376 2.64 0.74 -88.01
N ASN A 377 2.89 1.32 -89.18
CA ASN A 377 2.14 0.95 -90.37
C ASN A 377 2.45 -0.49 -90.83
N VAL A 378 3.70 -0.96 -90.63
CA VAL A 378 4.05 -2.38 -90.84
C VAL A 378 3.29 -3.30 -89.87
N ALA A 379 3.19 -2.91 -88.60
CA ALA A 379 2.49 -3.68 -87.57
C ALA A 379 0.96 -3.67 -87.71
N ALA A 380 0.40 -2.61 -88.30
CA ALA A 380 -1.00 -2.54 -88.73
C ALA A 380 -1.32 -3.45 -89.94
N GLY A 381 -0.31 -4.14 -90.50
CA GLY A 381 -0.49 -5.07 -91.60
C GLY A 381 -0.54 -4.43 -92.99
N LEU A 382 -0.28 -3.12 -93.09
CA LEU A 382 -0.28 -2.41 -94.37
C LEU A 382 0.87 -2.89 -95.26
N SER A 383 0.66 -2.92 -96.58
CA SER A 383 1.66 -3.22 -97.60
C SER A 383 2.63 -2.04 -97.83
N ASN A 384 3.76 -2.25 -98.51
CA ASN A 384 4.72 -1.16 -98.78
C ASN A 384 4.11 -0.02 -99.61
N ARG A 385 3.20 -0.35 -100.52
CA ARG A 385 2.41 0.62 -101.30
C ARG A 385 1.49 1.46 -100.42
N GLU A 386 0.73 0.82 -99.53
CA GLU A 386 -0.19 1.53 -98.62
C GLU A 386 0.55 2.39 -97.59
N ILE A 387 1.70 1.91 -97.10
CA ILE A 387 2.59 2.69 -96.22
C ILE A 387 3.13 3.91 -96.97
N ALA A 388 3.54 3.74 -98.23
CA ALA A 388 4.03 4.83 -99.08
C ALA A 388 2.97 5.91 -99.30
N GLU A 389 1.73 5.50 -99.58
CA GLU A 389 0.57 6.39 -99.70
C GLU A 389 0.28 7.13 -98.38
N THR A 390 0.27 6.41 -97.26
CA THR A 390 -0.02 6.95 -95.91
C THR A 390 1.05 7.96 -95.46
N LEU A 391 2.32 7.72 -95.82
CA LEU A 391 3.45 8.54 -95.41
C LEU A 391 3.87 9.57 -96.47
N HIS A 392 3.15 9.67 -97.59
CA HIS A 392 3.45 10.55 -98.74
C HIS A 392 4.90 10.40 -99.27
N ILE A 393 5.36 9.16 -99.42
CA ILE A 393 6.68 8.81 -99.99
C ILE A 393 6.52 7.80 -101.12
N THR A 394 7.60 7.45 -101.82
CA THR A 394 7.57 6.41 -102.86
C THR A 394 7.69 5.01 -102.26
N GLU A 395 7.09 4.00 -102.90
CA GLU A 395 7.15 2.60 -102.47
C GLU A 395 8.59 2.09 -102.29
N GLY A 396 9.50 2.44 -103.21
CA GLY A 396 10.93 2.12 -103.07
C GLY A 396 11.60 2.78 -101.86
N THR A 397 11.13 3.97 -101.44
CA THR A 397 11.61 4.63 -100.20
C THR A 397 11.10 3.90 -98.96
N THR A 398 9.86 3.41 -98.98
CA THR A 398 9.30 2.56 -97.92
C THR A 398 10.09 1.25 -97.77
N GLU A 399 10.43 0.57 -98.87
CA GLU A 399 11.25 -0.65 -98.83
C GLU A 399 12.61 -0.42 -98.17
N VAL A 400 13.26 0.71 -98.51
CA VAL A 400 14.52 1.12 -97.90
C VAL A 400 14.35 1.39 -96.40
N HIS A 401 13.29 2.08 -96.00
CA HIS A 401 13.01 2.32 -94.58
C HIS A 401 12.75 1.02 -93.81
N VAL A 402 11.91 0.11 -94.34
CA VAL A 402 11.62 -1.19 -93.72
C VAL A 402 12.89 -2.07 -93.63
N SER A 403 13.74 -2.05 -94.67
CA SER A 403 15.01 -2.79 -94.70
C SER A 403 16.03 -2.23 -93.70
N ARG A 404 16.18 -0.90 -93.63
CA ARG A 404 17.05 -0.23 -92.64
C ARG A 404 16.57 -0.49 -91.21
N LEU A 405 15.26 -0.45 -90.99
CA LEU A 405 14.66 -0.72 -89.69
C LEU A 405 14.90 -2.17 -89.24
N ARG A 406 14.79 -3.14 -90.16
CA ARG A 406 15.18 -4.54 -89.90
C ARG A 406 16.65 -4.68 -89.54
N LYS A 407 17.55 -4.00 -90.25
CA LYS A 407 18.99 -4.04 -89.94
C LYS A 407 19.30 -3.38 -88.59
N LYS A 408 18.68 -2.23 -88.31
CA LYS A 408 18.90 -1.47 -87.08
C LYS A 408 18.41 -2.21 -85.83
N LEU A 409 17.31 -2.94 -85.94
CA LEU A 409 16.76 -3.78 -84.88
C LEU A 409 17.29 -5.23 -84.90
N ASN A 410 18.15 -5.58 -85.85
CA ASN A 410 18.68 -6.93 -86.07
C ASN A 410 17.59 -8.01 -86.24
N LEU A 411 16.55 -7.71 -87.04
CA LEU A 411 15.38 -8.57 -87.25
C LEU A 411 15.34 -9.21 -88.64
N GLY A 412 15.18 -10.54 -88.65
CA GLY A 412 15.30 -11.37 -89.84
C GLY A 412 14.11 -11.33 -90.81
N SER A 413 12.94 -10.75 -90.45
CA SER A 413 11.75 -10.77 -91.31
C SER A 413 10.78 -9.61 -91.02
N ARG A 414 9.82 -9.38 -91.94
CA ARG A 414 8.71 -8.44 -91.71
C ARG A 414 7.83 -8.89 -90.55
N ALA A 415 7.54 -10.19 -90.44
CA ALA A 415 6.79 -10.74 -89.31
C ALA A 415 7.50 -10.49 -87.97
N ALA A 416 8.84 -10.53 -87.94
CA ALA A 416 9.62 -10.18 -86.76
C ALA A 416 9.51 -8.68 -86.39
N LEU A 417 9.33 -7.78 -87.37
CA LEU A 417 9.02 -6.37 -87.09
C LEU A 417 7.64 -6.19 -86.45
N VAL A 418 6.63 -6.90 -86.96
CA VAL A 418 5.27 -6.86 -86.39
C VAL A 418 5.30 -7.35 -84.94
N ARG A 419 5.95 -8.48 -84.69
CA ARG A 419 6.11 -9.04 -83.33
C ARG A 419 6.86 -8.08 -82.41
N TYR A 420 7.96 -7.51 -82.88
CA TYR A 420 8.73 -6.52 -82.13
C TYR A 420 7.91 -5.29 -81.75
N ALA A 421 7.06 -4.79 -82.67
CA ALA A 421 6.18 -3.65 -82.41
C ALA A 421 5.12 -3.95 -81.34
N TYR A 422 4.56 -5.16 -81.35
CA TYR A 422 3.62 -5.63 -80.31
C TYR A 422 4.30 -5.83 -78.95
N GLU A 423 5.45 -6.51 -78.91
CA GLU A 423 6.21 -6.78 -77.68
C GLU A 423 6.68 -5.48 -76.98
N ASN A 424 6.87 -4.40 -77.75
CA ASN A 424 7.27 -3.09 -77.24
C ASN A 424 6.10 -2.07 -77.15
N HIS A 425 4.86 -2.49 -77.40
CA HIS A 425 3.66 -1.64 -77.36
C HIS A 425 3.76 -0.34 -78.19
N LEU A 426 4.32 -0.45 -79.39
CA LEU A 426 4.48 0.69 -80.29
C LEU A 426 3.26 0.91 -81.20
N CYS A 427 2.21 0.10 -81.06
CA CYS A 427 0.99 0.07 -81.86
C CYS A 427 -0.27 0.10 -80.99
#